data_AF-A0A962E522-F1
#
_entry.id   AF-A0A962E522-F1
#
_cell.length_a   1.000
_cell.length_b   1.000
_cell.length_c   1.000
_cell.angle_alpha   90.00
_cell.angle_beta   90.00
_cell.angle_gamma   90.00
#
_symmetry.space_group_name_H-M   'P 1'
#
loop_
_entity.id
_entity.type
_entity.pdbx_description
1 polymer ?
#
loop_
_entity_poly.entity_id
_entity_poly.type
_entity_poly.pdbx_seq_one_letter_code
_entity_poly.pdbx_strand_id
1 'polypeptide(L)'
;MSNFLRIIFPYKFEDAWVFDDEAKGLDKEPFVFGADLMIDHLVADIPDADTGFRLLFSHAPFPGYQAKASWLREEMSGNWYQLESPPMEGWLCPALLQYFDSPPAEIYAKAEPRRSD
;
A
#
# COMPACT_ATOMS: atom_id res chain seq x y z
N MET A 1 17.50 -8.85 6.63
CA MET A 1 17.68 -7.43 6.24
C MET A 1 16.57 -7.09 5.27
N SER A 2 15.61 -6.28 5.69
CA SER A 2 14.56 -5.82 4.79
C SER A 2 15.05 -4.63 3.96
N ASN A 3 14.64 -4.59 2.68
CA ASN A 3 14.92 -3.43 1.83
C ASN A 3 14.30 -2.16 2.44
N PHE A 4 15.02 -1.05 2.37
CA PHE A 4 14.54 0.26 2.84
C PHE A 4 13.28 0.67 2.09
N LEU A 5 13.35 0.68 0.76
CA LEU A 5 12.25 0.97 -0.14
C LEU A 5 11.72 -0.32 -0.75
N ARG A 6 10.40 -0.49 -0.71
CA ARG A 6 9.71 -1.67 -1.21
C ARG A 6 8.80 -1.27 -2.35
N ILE A 7 8.51 -2.22 -3.22
CA ILE A 7 7.73 -2.01 -4.44
C ILE A 7 6.80 -3.20 -4.58
N ILE A 8 5.52 -2.93 -4.81
CA ILE A 8 4.53 -3.90 -5.28
C ILE A 8 3.82 -3.34 -6.50
N PHE A 9 3.05 -4.18 -7.19
CA PHE A 9 2.32 -3.81 -8.41
C PHE A 9 0.83 -4.10 -8.26
N PRO A 10 0.08 -3.23 -7.56
CA PRO A 10 -1.34 -3.43 -7.43
C PRO A 10 -2.09 -3.22 -8.74
N TYR A 11 -3.24 -3.86 -8.88
CA TYR A 11 -4.17 -3.79 -10.02
C TYR A 11 -5.60 -4.05 -9.54
N LYS A 12 -6.61 -3.82 -10.38
CA LYS A 12 -7.99 -4.21 -10.10
C LYS A 12 -8.28 -5.63 -10.58
N PHE A 13 -8.81 -6.45 -9.68
CA PHE A 13 -9.35 -7.77 -9.97
C PHE A 13 -10.76 -7.88 -9.37
N GLU A 14 -11.76 -8.16 -10.19
CA GLU A 14 -13.17 -8.23 -9.76
C GLU A 14 -13.59 -7.00 -8.93
N ASP A 15 -13.26 -5.80 -9.43
CA ASP A 15 -13.48 -4.49 -8.79
C ASP A 15 -12.73 -4.23 -7.47
N ALA A 16 -11.89 -5.15 -7.00
CA ALA A 16 -11.05 -4.99 -5.81
C ALA A 16 -9.60 -4.63 -6.16
N TRP A 17 -8.98 -3.75 -5.37
CA TRP A 17 -7.54 -3.52 -5.44
C TRP A 17 -6.79 -4.70 -4.82
N VAL A 18 -5.95 -5.35 -5.62
CA VAL A 18 -5.15 -6.51 -5.19
C VAL A 18 -3.71 -6.36 -5.65
N PHE A 19 -2.79 -7.13 -5.09
CA PHE A 19 -1.43 -7.27 -5.61
C PHE A 19 -0.91 -8.70 -5.43
N ASP A 20 0.09 -9.05 -6.23
CA ASP A 20 0.78 -10.34 -6.16
C ASP A 20 2.24 -10.13 -5.70
N ASP A 21 2.77 -11.08 -4.94
CA ASP A 21 4.21 -11.20 -4.65
C ASP A 21 4.56 -12.68 -4.49
N GLU A 22 5.02 -13.31 -5.57
CA GLU A 22 5.35 -14.73 -5.62
C GLU A 22 6.43 -15.13 -4.59
N ALA A 23 7.41 -14.25 -4.35
CA ALA A 23 8.48 -14.51 -3.38
C ALA A 23 7.96 -14.56 -1.92
N LYS A 24 6.76 -14.03 -1.69
CA LYS A 24 6.02 -14.01 -0.42
C LYS A 24 4.80 -14.94 -0.41
N GLY A 25 4.54 -15.64 -1.51
CA GLY A 25 3.36 -16.48 -1.67
C GLY A 25 2.04 -15.71 -1.60
N LEU A 26 2.04 -14.43 -1.97
CA LEU A 26 0.85 -13.58 -2.01
C LEU A 26 0.24 -13.64 -3.42
N ASP A 27 -0.99 -14.15 -3.51
CA ASP A 27 -1.80 -14.21 -4.74
C ASP A 27 -3.10 -13.43 -4.51
N LYS A 28 -3.29 -12.35 -5.26
CA LYS A 28 -4.40 -11.39 -5.20
C LYS A 28 -4.66 -10.92 -3.77
N GLU A 29 -3.59 -10.58 -3.06
CA GLU A 29 -3.69 -10.05 -1.70
C GLU A 29 -4.45 -8.71 -1.74
N PRO A 30 -5.61 -8.61 -1.08
CA PRO A 30 -6.50 -7.48 -1.30
C PRO A 30 -6.20 -6.32 -0.36
N PHE A 31 -6.36 -5.10 -0.87
CA PHE A 31 -6.57 -3.93 -0.03
C PHE A 31 -8.04 -3.85 0.33
N VAL A 32 -8.36 -3.82 1.62
CA VAL A 32 -9.74 -3.85 2.12
C VAL A 32 -9.90 -2.92 3.32
N PHE A 33 -11.14 -2.69 3.73
CA PHE A 33 -11.49 -1.92 4.93
C PHE A 33 -10.83 -0.54 4.96
N GLY A 34 -11.01 0.23 3.89
CA GLY A 34 -10.53 1.61 3.76
C GLY A 34 -9.14 1.73 3.14
N ALA A 35 -8.32 0.67 3.17
CA ALA A 35 -7.04 0.67 2.44
C ALA A 35 -7.26 0.75 0.93
N ASP A 36 -8.35 0.19 0.41
CA ASP A 36 -8.83 0.34 -0.96
C ASP A 36 -9.11 1.80 -1.33
N LEU A 37 -9.78 2.55 -0.45
CA LEU A 37 -10.04 3.98 -0.65
C LEU A 37 -8.76 4.82 -0.59
N MET A 38 -7.81 4.41 0.25
CA MET A 38 -6.47 5.01 0.25
C MET A 38 -5.76 4.77 -1.07
N ILE A 39 -5.85 3.56 -1.65
CA ILE A 39 -5.33 3.29 -3.00
C ILE A 39 -6.02 4.17 -4.04
N ASP A 40 -7.36 4.27 -4.04
CA ASP A 40 -8.11 5.15 -4.95
C ASP A 40 -7.57 6.59 -4.90
N HIS A 41 -7.33 7.11 -3.69
CA HIS A 41 -6.76 8.44 -3.51
C HIS A 41 -5.33 8.55 -4.06
N LEU A 42 -4.48 7.55 -3.81
CA LEU A 42 -3.09 7.53 -4.26
C LEU A 42 -2.95 7.49 -5.79
N VAL A 43 -3.91 6.92 -6.50
CA VAL A 43 -3.86 6.70 -7.95
C VAL A 43 -4.80 7.62 -8.74
N ALA A 44 -5.43 8.60 -8.09
CA ALA A 44 -6.44 9.46 -8.71
C ALA A 44 -5.97 10.15 -10.01
N ASP A 45 -4.67 10.46 -10.10
CA ASP A 45 -4.04 11.12 -11.25
C ASP A 45 -3.25 10.15 -12.16
N ILE A 46 -3.40 8.84 -11.99
CA ILE A 46 -2.75 7.79 -12.80
C ILE A 46 -3.77 7.23 -13.80
N PRO A 47 -3.61 7.50 -15.11
CA PRO A 47 -4.44 6.87 -16.14
C PRO A 47 -4.29 5.34 -16.10
N ASP A 48 -5.38 4.63 -16.33
CA ASP A 48 -5.44 3.16 -16.43
C ASP A 48 -4.84 2.42 -15.21
N ALA A 49 -4.89 3.04 -14.02
CA ALA A 49 -4.36 2.45 -12.78
C ALA A 49 -4.99 1.10 -12.42
N ASP A 50 -6.22 0.83 -12.89
CA ASP A 50 -6.91 -0.44 -12.75
C ASP A 50 -6.19 -1.60 -13.45
N THR A 51 -5.49 -1.32 -14.56
CA THR A 51 -4.62 -2.30 -15.25
C THR A 51 -3.27 -2.50 -14.56
N GLY A 52 -2.96 -1.63 -13.61
CA GLY A 52 -1.88 -1.78 -12.65
C GLY A 52 -0.95 -0.57 -12.59
N PHE A 53 -0.35 -0.38 -11.43
CA PHE A 53 0.57 0.72 -11.14
C PHE A 53 1.69 0.26 -10.24
N ARG A 54 2.73 1.08 -10.08
CA ARG A 54 3.84 0.80 -9.18
C ARG A 54 3.60 1.51 -7.84
N LEU A 55 3.51 0.75 -6.76
CA LEU A 55 3.40 1.30 -5.41
C LEU A 55 4.72 1.16 -4.67
N LEU A 56 5.38 2.29 -4.39
CA LEU A 56 6.55 2.36 -3.55
C LEU A 56 6.14 2.66 -2.12
N PHE A 57 6.78 2.00 -1.14
CA PHE A 57 6.52 2.27 0.27
C PHE A 57 7.72 1.99 1.18
N SER A 58 7.78 2.70 2.31
CA SER A 58 8.86 2.62 3.30
C SER A 58 8.37 3.00 4.70
N HIS A 59 9.07 2.56 5.74
CA HIS A 59 8.84 2.99 7.13
C HIS A 59 9.47 4.36 7.46
N ALA A 60 10.19 4.95 6.51
CA ALA A 60 10.85 6.23 6.64
C ALA A 60 10.67 7.06 5.35
N PRO A 61 10.70 8.40 5.44
CA PRO A 61 10.48 9.25 4.28
C PRO A 61 11.53 9.02 3.20
N PHE A 62 11.11 9.11 1.94
CA PHE A 62 11.98 9.02 0.77
C PHE A 62 11.67 10.16 -0.22
N PRO A 63 12.62 10.58 -1.07
CA PRO A 63 12.40 11.69 -1.99
C PRO A 63 11.15 11.49 -2.86
N GLY A 64 10.21 12.44 -2.79
CA GLY A 64 8.99 12.43 -3.60
C GLY A 64 7.90 11.46 -3.14
N TYR A 65 7.91 11.01 -1.87
CA TYR A 65 6.73 10.35 -1.29
C TYR A 65 5.49 11.25 -1.44
N GLN A 66 4.32 10.65 -1.65
CA GLN A 66 3.07 11.38 -1.90
C GLN A 66 2.13 11.36 -0.69
N ALA A 67 2.20 10.31 0.13
CA ALA A 67 1.36 10.15 1.30
C ALA A 67 2.14 9.60 2.48
N LYS A 68 1.73 9.99 3.68
CA LYS A 68 2.17 9.46 4.96
C LYS A 68 0.95 8.88 5.69
N ALA A 69 1.03 7.62 6.06
CA ALA A 69 0.04 6.94 6.88
C ALA A 69 0.63 6.66 8.27
N SER A 70 -0.03 7.11 9.33
CA SER A 70 0.41 6.93 10.72
C SER A 70 -0.35 5.77 11.36
N TRP A 71 0.35 4.89 12.08
CA TRP A 71 -0.27 3.76 12.77
C TRP A 71 -1.22 4.25 13.88
N LEU A 72 -2.39 3.62 13.99
CA LEU A 72 -3.40 3.94 15.00
C LEU A 72 -3.56 2.85 16.06
N ARG A 73 -3.86 1.62 15.62
CA ARG A 73 -4.22 0.49 16.47
C ARG A 73 -4.09 -0.83 15.74
N GLU A 74 -3.90 -1.90 16.48
CA GLU A 74 -4.05 -3.27 15.99
C GLU A 74 -5.51 -3.72 16.15
N GLU A 75 -6.03 -4.44 15.16
CA GLU A 75 -7.35 -5.09 15.23
C GLU A 75 -7.37 -6.34 14.35
N MET A 76 -7.89 -7.45 14.89
CA MET A 76 -7.99 -8.75 14.17
C MET A 76 -6.67 -9.19 13.49
N SER A 77 -5.53 -9.01 14.17
CA SER A 77 -4.17 -9.29 13.67
C SER A 77 -3.65 -8.37 12.56
N GLY A 78 -4.46 -7.43 12.08
CA GLY A 78 -4.00 -6.38 11.16
C GLY A 78 -3.87 -5.03 11.87
N ASN A 79 -3.49 -4.01 11.10
CA ASN A 79 -3.07 -2.72 11.63
C ASN A 79 -3.80 -1.58 10.91
N TRP A 80 -4.49 -0.75 11.68
CA TRP A 80 -5.12 0.45 11.16
C TRP A 80 -4.10 1.58 11.03
N TYR A 81 -4.12 2.24 9.88
CA TYR A 81 -3.32 3.41 9.57
C TYR A 81 -4.21 4.58 9.16
N GLN A 82 -3.77 5.79 9.46
CA GLN A 82 -4.47 7.03 9.13
C GLN A 82 -3.67 7.89 8.15
N LEU A 83 -4.28 8.31 7.05
CA LEU A 83 -3.85 9.48 6.27
C LEU A 83 -4.39 10.76 6.91
N GLU A 84 -3.59 11.82 6.95
CA GLU A 84 -4.04 13.11 7.51
C GLU A 84 -4.84 13.95 6.49
N SER A 85 -4.47 13.90 5.21
CA SER A 85 -5.04 14.76 4.17
C SER A 85 -5.16 14.03 2.83
N PRO A 86 -6.37 13.61 2.41
CA PRO A 86 -7.62 13.68 3.17
C PRO A 86 -7.59 12.70 4.37
N PRO A 87 -8.38 12.97 5.43
CA PRO A 87 -8.48 12.06 6.57
C PRO A 87 -9.14 10.76 6.14
N MET A 88 -8.38 9.67 6.19
CA MET A 88 -8.83 8.31 5.85
C MET A 88 -8.19 7.30 6.78
N GLU A 89 -8.93 6.27 7.18
CA GLU A 89 -8.38 5.11 7.87
C GLU A 89 -8.41 3.89 6.94
N GLY A 90 -7.34 3.11 6.95
CA GLY A 90 -7.26 1.86 6.23
C GLY A 90 -6.64 0.77 7.08
N TRP A 91 -7.23 -0.42 7.07
CA TRP A 91 -6.69 -1.59 7.72
C TRP A 91 -5.73 -2.33 6.78
N LEU A 92 -4.51 -2.56 7.25
CA LEU A 92 -3.51 -3.38 6.56
C LEU A 92 -3.42 -4.74 7.22
N CYS A 93 -3.60 -5.78 6.41
CA CYS A 93 -3.58 -7.18 6.81
C CYS A 93 -2.21 -7.62 7.37
N PRO A 94 -2.13 -8.83 7.97
CA PRO A 94 -0.86 -9.40 8.44
C PRO A 94 0.21 -9.53 7.35
N ALA A 95 -0.16 -9.53 6.06
CA ALA A 95 0.80 -9.55 4.95
C ALA A 95 1.77 -8.35 4.99
N LEU A 96 1.41 -7.25 5.67
CA LEU A 96 2.30 -6.13 5.98
C LEU A 96 3.62 -6.60 6.62
N LEU A 97 3.57 -7.62 7.48
CA LEU A 97 4.73 -8.14 8.19
C LEU A 97 5.65 -9.00 7.31
N GLN A 98 5.23 -9.36 6.10
CA GLN A 98 6.13 -9.92 5.11
C GLN A 98 7.06 -8.86 4.51
N TYR A 99 6.76 -7.58 4.75
CA TYR A 99 7.53 -6.44 4.30
C TYR A 99 8.27 -5.76 5.47
N PHE A 100 7.73 -5.77 6.68
CA PHE A 100 8.31 -5.11 7.84
C PHE A 100 8.49 -6.07 9.01
N ASP A 101 9.57 -5.92 9.78
CA ASP A 101 9.83 -6.77 10.94
C ASP A 101 8.77 -6.59 12.06
N SER A 102 8.13 -5.42 12.10
CA SER A 102 6.99 -5.08 12.97
C SER A 102 6.11 -4.05 12.26
N PRO A 103 4.85 -3.81 12.70
CA PRO A 103 4.05 -2.72 12.16
C PRO A 103 4.79 -1.39 12.33
N PRO A 104 5.17 -0.70 11.24
CA PRO A 104 5.88 0.56 11.37
C PRO A 104 4.94 1.64 11.90
N ALA A 105 5.45 2.57 12.72
CA ALA A 105 4.66 3.69 13.22
C ALA A 105 4.18 4.63 12.09
N GLU A 106 4.94 4.68 10.99
CA GLU A 106 4.66 5.51 9.83
C GLU A 106 4.95 4.72 8.56
N ILE A 107 4.09 4.85 7.56
CA ILE A 107 4.29 4.32 6.20
C ILE A 107 4.26 5.50 5.24
N TYR A 108 5.34 5.68 4.51
CA TYR A 108 5.44 6.63 3.42
C TYR A 108 5.18 5.87 2.13
N ALA A 109 4.35 6.41 1.25
CA ALA A 109 3.95 5.76 0.01
C ALA A 109 4.03 6.71 -1.19
N LYS A 110 4.21 6.14 -2.39
CA LYS A 110 4.12 6.82 -3.69
C LYS A 110 3.60 5.85 -4.74
N ALA A 111 2.57 6.24 -5.47
CA ALA A 111 2.11 5.53 -6.65
C ALA A 111 2.72 6.17 -7.90
N GLU A 112 3.11 5.34 -8.85
CA GLU A 112 3.64 5.78 -10.15
C GLU A 112 2.97 4.97 -11.26
N PRO A 113 2.71 5.59 -12.44
CA PRO A 113 2.24 4.85 -13.60
C PRO A 113 3.16 3.67 -13.91
N ARG A 114 2.57 2.54 -14.28
CA ARG A 114 3.36 1.41 -14.79
C ARG A 114 3.99 1.85 -16.11
N ARG A 115 5.31 1.92 -16.15
CA ARG A 115 6.01 2.17 -17.42
C ARG A 115 5.76 0.96 -18.33
N SER A 116 5.21 1.22 -19.50
CA SER A 116 5.31 0.30 -20.63
C SER A 116 6.77 0.28 -21.05
N ASP A 117 7.44 -0.85 -20.88
CA ASP A 117 8.70 -1.12 -21.59
C ASP A 117 8.41 -1.34 -23.09
#